data_AF-A0A9N7R961-F1
#
_entry.id   AF-A0A9N7R961-F1
#
_cell.length_a   1.000
_cell.length_b   1.000
_cell.length_c   1.000
_cell.angle_alpha   90.00
_cell.angle_beta   90.00
_cell.angle_gamma   90.00
#
_symmetry.space_group_name_H-M   'P 1'
#
loop_
_entity.id
_entity.type
_entity.pdbx_description
1 polymer ?
#
loop_
_entity_poly.entity_id
_entity_poly.type
_entity_poly.pdbx_seq_one_letter_code
_entity_poly.pdbx_strand_id
1 'polypeptide(L)'
;MSVSCGVECVVILGCVRWAWKRCTYIGSDDSAAWPAATAGEFDPVPRICRLILAVYEPDLSCPRYAPAGGVNPEWVVKRVAYEQTGGRAPPYLIYLDHDHREIVLAMRGLNLVKESDYKLLLDNRLGRQMFDGGYVHHGLLKSAAWVLNEESETLGRLWEETGREYKMVFAGHSLGSGVAALLSVIVANHGDRLGGIPRSLIRCYAVAPARCMSLNLAVKYADIICSVVLQDDFLPRTPTPLEDIFKSIFCLPCLLFLVCLRDTFIPEGRKLRDPRRLYAPGRIYHIVERKFCRCGRFPPEVRTAIPVDGRFEHIVLSSNATSDHAILWIEREAEKALQILKELDKETPMTPPKVQKLDRKVTLEKEHKDALERAISLNIPHAVTSPEESSLAGTEEGSSGDISVENRTENTDHSSGKGESAYRNPKTNWNEVVEKLFKKNDSGKMVLKKGISDSVAENCS
;
A
#
# COMPACT_ATOMS: atom_id res chain seq x y z
N MET A 1 26.70 34.89 35.87
CA MET A 1 27.02 35.18 34.46
C MET A 1 27.72 34.03 33.72
N SER A 2 28.32 33.03 34.39
CA SER A 2 28.96 31.89 33.70
C SER A 2 28.01 30.73 33.35
N VAL A 3 26.98 30.46 34.16
CA VAL A 3 26.05 29.34 33.93
C VAL A 3 25.09 29.61 32.76
N SER A 4 24.66 30.86 32.58
CA SER A 4 23.80 31.29 31.47
C SER A 4 24.47 31.13 30.10
N CYS A 5 25.76 31.47 30.00
CA CYS A 5 26.54 31.31 28.77
C CYS A 5 26.80 29.82 28.42
N GLY A 6 26.93 28.96 29.43
CA GLY A 6 27.05 27.51 29.22
C GLY A 6 25.77 26.87 28.68
N VAL A 7 24.60 27.25 29.21
CA VAL A 7 23.29 26.76 28.74
C VAL A 7 23.00 27.20 27.31
N GLU A 8 23.31 28.45 26.96
CA GLU A 8 23.17 28.97 25.60
C GLU A 8 24.07 28.22 24.60
N CYS A 9 25.34 27.96 24.96
CA CYS A 9 26.25 27.17 24.12
C CYS A 9 25.76 25.73 23.91
N VAL A 10 25.22 25.07 24.94
CA VAL A 10 24.66 23.71 24.82
C VAL A 10 23.43 23.69 23.91
N VAL A 11 22.54 24.70 24.02
CA VAL A 11 21.38 24.84 23.13
C VAL A 11 21.83 25.09 21.69
N ILE A 12 22.79 25.98 21.47
CA ILE A 12 23.33 26.27 20.13
C ILE A 12 23.97 25.02 19.53
N LEU A 13 24.85 24.32 20.27
CA LEU A 13 25.46 23.08 19.81
C LEU A 13 24.42 21.99 19.53
N GLY A 14 23.38 21.91 20.35
CA GLY A 14 22.23 21.01 20.14
C GLY A 14 21.48 21.34 18.85
N CYS A 15 21.16 22.61 18.61
CA CYS A 15 20.51 23.08 17.39
C CYS A 15 21.36 22.87 16.14
N VAL A 16 22.67 23.16 16.21
CA VAL A 16 23.62 22.94 15.10
C VAL A 16 23.75 21.45 14.80
N ARG A 17 23.89 20.59 15.83
CA ARG A 17 23.95 19.14 15.64
C ARG A 17 22.65 18.59 15.07
N TRP A 18 21.49 19.10 15.52
CA TRP A 18 20.20 18.73 14.98
C TRP A 18 20.07 19.15 13.51
N ALA A 19 20.39 20.41 13.19
CA ALA A 19 20.33 20.95 11.85
C ALA A 19 21.28 20.20 10.91
N TRP A 20 22.51 19.94 11.34
CA TRP A 20 23.48 19.11 10.64
C TRP A 20 22.89 17.73 10.35
N LYS A 21 22.45 17.00 11.39
CA LYS A 21 21.87 15.66 11.22
C LYS A 21 20.70 15.64 10.24
N ARG A 22 19.87 16.68 10.20
CA ARG A 22 18.73 16.80 9.27
C ARG A 22 19.17 17.11 7.84
N CYS A 23 20.10 18.05 7.67
CA CYS A 23 20.61 18.43 6.34
C CYS A 23 21.50 17.35 5.72
N THR A 24 22.09 16.47 6.54
CA THR A 24 22.87 15.32 6.06
C THR A 24 22.05 14.05 5.88
N TYR A 25 20.78 14.04 6.33
CA TYR A 25 19.92 12.87 6.25
C TYR A 25 19.48 12.64 4.79
N ILE A 26 19.64 11.42 4.30
CA ILE A 26 19.20 11.02 2.96
C ILE A 26 18.31 9.79 3.07
N GLY A 27 17.44 9.54 2.08
CA GLY A 27 16.50 8.42 2.10
C GLY A 27 17.19 7.06 2.29
N SER A 28 18.47 6.90 1.88
CA SER A 28 19.22 5.66 2.11
C SER A 28 19.37 5.28 3.58
N ASP A 29 19.32 6.26 4.49
CA ASP A 29 19.45 6.07 5.93
C ASP A 29 18.23 5.35 6.51
N ASP A 30 17.02 5.56 5.97
CA ASP A 30 15.78 4.88 6.39
C ASP A 30 15.88 3.35 6.26
N SER A 31 16.64 2.89 5.27
CA SER A 31 16.75 1.49 4.86
C SER A 31 18.14 0.90 5.08
N ALA A 32 19.02 1.59 5.80
CA ALA A 32 20.42 1.19 5.96
C ALA A 32 20.59 -0.20 6.57
N ALA A 33 19.68 -0.60 7.47
CA ALA A 33 19.69 -1.88 8.15
C ALA A 33 18.84 -2.97 7.45
N TRP A 34 18.19 -2.65 6.33
CA TRP A 34 17.30 -3.59 5.64
C TRP A 34 18.11 -4.56 4.76
N PRO A 35 17.70 -5.84 4.68
CA PRO A 35 18.32 -6.80 3.78
C PRO A 35 18.10 -6.39 2.31
N ALA A 36 19.02 -6.86 1.45
CA ALA A 36 18.85 -6.73 0.01
C ALA A 36 17.69 -7.60 -0.48
N ALA A 37 16.95 -7.11 -1.49
CA ALA A 37 15.93 -7.90 -2.17
C ALA A 37 16.57 -8.90 -3.14
N THR A 38 15.87 -10.00 -3.43
CA THR A 38 16.30 -10.96 -4.46
C THR A 38 15.76 -10.57 -5.84
N ALA A 39 16.40 -11.04 -6.91
CA ALA A 39 15.94 -10.76 -8.27
C ALA A 39 14.50 -11.25 -8.51
N GLY A 40 14.17 -12.44 -8.00
CA GLY A 40 12.84 -13.04 -8.19
C GLY A 40 11.70 -12.28 -7.49
N GLU A 41 11.97 -11.64 -6.36
CA GLU A 41 11.00 -10.80 -5.65
C GLU A 41 10.74 -9.48 -6.38
N PHE A 42 11.81 -8.90 -6.92
CA PHE A 42 11.78 -7.58 -7.53
C PHE A 42 11.44 -7.61 -9.03
N ASP A 43 11.53 -8.79 -9.68
CA ASP A 43 11.27 -8.99 -11.10
C ASP A 43 9.95 -8.38 -11.62
N PRO A 44 8.82 -8.44 -10.90
CA PRO A 44 7.58 -7.82 -11.38
C PRO A 44 7.63 -6.28 -11.46
N VAL A 45 8.47 -5.62 -10.66
CA VAL A 45 8.38 -4.16 -10.43
C VAL A 45 8.55 -3.33 -11.70
N PRO A 46 9.59 -3.52 -12.55
CA PRO A 46 9.74 -2.75 -13.78
C PRO A 46 8.56 -2.94 -14.74
N ARG A 47 8.09 -4.19 -14.92
CA ARG A 47 6.92 -4.50 -15.76
C ARG A 47 5.67 -3.78 -15.28
N ILE A 48 5.39 -3.85 -13.97
CA ILE A 48 4.24 -3.17 -13.39
C ILE A 48 4.34 -1.64 -13.57
N CYS A 49 5.54 -1.07 -13.44
CA CYS A 49 5.73 0.35 -13.73
C CYS A 49 5.37 0.70 -15.18
N ARG A 50 5.70 -0.15 -16.16
CA ARG A 50 5.31 0.02 -17.57
C ARG A 50 3.80 -0.06 -17.77
N LEU A 51 3.12 -1.00 -17.10
CA LEU A 51 1.66 -1.10 -17.13
C LEU A 51 0.98 0.15 -16.56
N ILE A 52 1.52 0.71 -15.47
CA ILE A 52 1.01 1.99 -14.93
C ILE A 52 1.32 3.15 -15.89
N LEU A 53 2.52 3.20 -16.49
CA LEU A 53 2.88 4.21 -17.50
C LEU A 53 1.95 4.18 -18.71
N ALA A 54 1.48 3.01 -19.14
CA ALA A 54 0.49 2.89 -20.22
C ALA A 54 -0.83 3.65 -19.91
N VAL A 55 -1.19 3.82 -18.63
CA VAL A 55 -2.34 4.65 -18.23
C VAL A 55 -2.07 6.15 -18.44
N TYR A 56 -0.80 6.55 -18.47
CA TYR A 56 -0.39 7.93 -18.73
C TYR A 56 -0.38 8.27 -20.22
N GLU A 57 -0.26 7.27 -21.09
CA GLU A 57 -0.18 7.45 -22.53
C GLU A 57 -1.52 7.86 -23.13
N PRO A 58 -1.56 8.84 -24.06
CA PRO A 58 -2.77 9.09 -24.84
C PRO A 58 -3.05 7.92 -25.78
N ASP A 59 -2.01 7.41 -26.44
CA ASP A 59 -2.07 6.38 -27.47
C ASP A 59 -1.03 5.28 -27.17
N LEU A 60 -1.48 4.04 -27.08
CA LEU A 60 -0.61 2.88 -26.80
C LEU A 60 0.11 2.37 -28.05
N SER A 61 -0.36 2.73 -29.25
CA SER A 61 0.32 2.39 -30.51
C SER A 61 1.54 3.28 -30.76
N CYS A 62 1.55 4.48 -30.19
CA CYS A 62 2.64 5.45 -30.28
C CYS A 62 2.93 6.06 -28.89
N PRO A 63 3.50 5.26 -27.96
CA PRO A 63 3.72 5.71 -26.60
C PRO A 63 4.83 6.77 -26.54
N ARG A 64 4.60 7.83 -25.77
CA ARG A 64 5.56 8.94 -25.58
C ARG A 64 6.62 8.65 -24.55
N TYR A 65 6.27 7.86 -23.54
CA TYR A 65 7.08 7.63 -22.34
C TYR A 65 7.34 6.14 -22.08
N ALA A 66 6.85 5.24 -22.95
CA ALA A 66 7.13 3.82 -22.78
C ALA A 66 8.62 3.53 -23.02
N PRO A 67 9.29 2.86 -22.08
CA PRO A 67 10.63 2.34 -22.30
C PRO A 67 10.61 1.20 -23.33
N ALA A 68 11.79 0.77 -23.78
CA ALA A 68 11.92 -0.35 -24.71
C ALA A 68 11.18 -1.60 -24.17
N GLY A 69 10.19 -2.08 -24.90
CA GLY A 69 9.36 -3.24 -24.53
C GLY A 69 7.87 -2.95 -24.37
N GLY A 70 7.46 -1.69 -24.13
CA GLY A 70 6.05 -1.26 -24.16
C GLY A 70 5.05 -2.14 -23.38
N VAL A 71 3.78 -2.02 -23.74
CA VAL A 71 2.72 -2.96 -23.34
C VAL A 71 2.09 -3.51 -24.61
N ASN A 72 1.71 -4.79 -24.66
CA ASN A 72 1.02 -5.34 -25.83
C ASN A 72 -0.40 -4.77 -25.91
N PRO A 73 -0.76 -3.97 -26.93
CA PRO A 73 -2.10 -3.35 -27.02
C PRO A 73 -3.23 -4.36 -27.15
N GLU A 74 -2.98 -5.57 -27.67
CA GLU A 74 -4.00 -6.62 -27.85
C GLU A 74 -4.49 -7.20 -26.51
N TRP A 75 -3.67 -7.06 -25.46
CA TRP A 75 -3.98 -7.56 -24.11
C TRP A 75 -4.71 -6.53 -23.25
N VAL A 76 -4.99 -5.35 -23.81
CA VAL A 76 -5.74 -4.30 -23.16
C VAL A 76 -7.23 -4.64 -23.22
N VAL A 77 -7.80 -4.98 -22.07
CA VAL A 77 -9.24 -5.28 -21.96
C VAL A 77 -10.06 -4.00 -21.90
N LYS A 78 -9.61 -3.01 -21.12
CA LYS A 78 -10.36 -1.77 -20.89
C LYS A 78 -9.45 -0.62 -20.51
N ARG A 79 -9.72 0.57 -21.05
CA ARG A 79 -9.13 1.85 -20.63
C ARG A 79 -10.23 2.78 -20.18
N VAL A 80 -10.04 3.39 -19.01
CA VAL A 80 -11.03 4.29 -18.41
C VAL A 80 -10.36 5.62 -18.09
N ALA A 81 -10.79 6.67 -18.81
CA ALA A 81 -10.32 8.03 -18.67
C ALA A 81 -11.18 8.84 -17.67
N TYR A 82 -10.76 10.08 -17.38
CA TYR A 82 -11.44 10.95 -16.41
C TYR A 82 -12.91 11.20 -16.74
N GLU A 83 -13.22 11.29 -18.03
CA GLU A 83 -14.57 11.55 -18.55
C GLU A 83 -15.52 10.41 -18.19
N GLN A 84 -14.99 9.18 -18.14
CA GLN A 84 -15.75 7.99 -17.78
C GLN A 84 -15.82 7.78 -16.26
N THR A 85 -14.77 8.14 -15.51
CA THR A 85 -14.79 8.02 -14.04
C THR A 85 -15.66 9.09 -13.37
N GLY A 86 -15.92 10.20 -14.05
CA GLY A 86 -16.62 11.35 -13.48
C GLY A 86 -15.89 11.91 -12.25
N GLY A 87 -14.57 11.74 -12.18
CA GLY A 87 -13.74 12.18 -11.06
C GLY A 87 -13.86 11.34 -9.77
N ARG A 88 -14.51 10.17 -9.81
CA ARG A 88 -14.64 9.26 -8.64
C ARG A 88 -13.43 8.35 -8.44
N ALA A 89 -12.63 8.17 -9.48
CA ALA A 89 -11.37 7.45 -9.43
C ALA A 89 -10.36 8.03 -10.42
N PRO A 90 -9.05 7.88 -10.14
CA PRO A 90 -8.02 8.13 -11.13
C PRO A 90 -8.23 7.24 -12.36
N PRO A 91 -7.79 7.65 -13.56
CA PRO A 91 -7.82 6.80 -14.74
C PRO A 91 -7.11 5.47 -14.50
N TYR A 92 -7.59 4.43 -15.17
CA TYR A 92 -7.03 3.09 -15.02
C TYR A 92 -7.14 2.26 -16.31
N LEU A 93 -6.38 1.16 -16.32
CA LEU A 93 -6.26 0.17 -17.37
C LEU A 93 -6.54 -1.21 -16.77
N ILE A 94 -7.37 -2.02 -17.42
CA ILE A 94 -7.48 -3.46 -17.17
C ILE A 94 -6.71 -4.17 -18.27
N TYR A 95 -5.72 -4.97 -17.88
CA TYR A 95 -4.76 -5.60 -18.75
C TYR A 95 -4.65 -7.10 -18.43
N LEU A 96 -4.57 -7.93 -19.46
CA LEU A 96 -4.46 -9.38 -19.33
C LEU A 96 -3.05 -9.84 -19.72
N ASP A 97 -2.17 -9.96 -18.73
CA ASP A 97 -0.78 -10.37 -18.93
C ASP A 97 -0.69 -11.90 -19.03
N HIS A 98 -0.74 -12.42 -20.25
CA HIS A 98 -0.70 -13.86 -20.50
C HIS A 98 0.64 -14.50 -20.15
N ASP A 99 1.75 -13.78 -20.33
CA ASP A 99 3.10 -14.28 -20.05
C ASP A 99 3.29 -14.57 -18.56
N HIS A 100 2.73 -13.71 -17.70
CA HIS A 100 2.85 -13.84 -16.25
C HIS A 100 1.62 -14.47 -15.58
N ARG A 101 0.57 -14.73 -16.37
CA ARG A 101 -0.75 -15.18 -15.93
C ARG A 101 -1.33 -14.23 -14.88
N GLU A 102 -1.49 -12.96 -15.24
CA GLU A 102 -1.97 -11.90 -14.33
C GLU A 102 -3.10 -11.08 -14.97
N ILE A 103 -4.18 -10.87 -14.20
CA ILE A 103 -5.22 -9.88 -14.51
C ILE A 103 -4.82 -8.62 -13.74
N VAL A 104 -4.41 -7.57 -14.46
CA VAL A 104 -3.85 -6.36 -13.86
C VAL A 104 -4.82 -5.20 -13.99
N LEU A 105 -5.22 -4.61 -12.86
CA LEU A 105 -5.86 -3.29 -12.82
C LEU A 105 -4.82 -2.25 -12.41
N ALA A 106 -4.33 -1.48 -13.38
CA ALA A 106 -3.29 -0.47 -13.19
C ALA A 106 -3.90 0.94 -13.14
N MET A 107 -3.56 1.72 -12.12
CA MET A 107 -4.11 3.06 -11.87
C MET A 107 -3.05 4.15 -11.95
N ARG A 108 -3.41 5.25 -12.60
CA ARG A 108 -2.57 6.46 -12.69
C ARG A 108 -2.59 7.26 -11.38
N GLY A 109 -1.51 8.00 -11.14
CA GLY A 109 -1.39 8.98 -10.06
C GLY A 109 -2.09 10.31 -10.38
N LEU A 110 -1.95 11.32 -9.52
CA LEU A 110 -2.71 12.56 -9.70
C LEU A 110 -2.33 13.29 -10.98
N ASN A 111 -3.32 13.95 -11.56
CA ASN A 111 -3.11 14.99 -12.55
C ASN A 111 -3.32 16.37 -11.90
N LEU A 112 -2.27 17.21 -11.91
CA LEU A 112 -2.29 18.53 -11.27
C LEU A 112 -3.36 19.48 -11.82
N VAL A 113 -3.89 19.21 -13.02
CA VAL A 113 -4.95 20.01 -13.65
C VAL A 113 -6.35 19.53 -13.23
N LYS A 114 -6.49 18.29 -12.77
CA LYS A 114 -7.80 17.67 -12.49
C LYS A 114 -8.18 17.89 -11.03
N GLU A 115 -9.12 18.81 -10.80
CA GLU A 115 -9.63 19.15 -9.46
C GLU A 115 -10.20 17.92 -8.70
N SER A 116 -10.75 16.94 -9.40
CA SER A 116 -11.27 15.71 -8.81
C SER A 116 -10.22 14.91 -8.05
N ASP A 117 -8.98 14.89 -8.53
CA ASP A 117 -7.89 14.15 -7.89
C ASP A 117 -7.51 14.79 -6.56
N TYR A 118 -7.52 16.12 -6.51
CA TYR A 118 -7.39 16.84 -5.25
C TYR A 118 -8.57 16.51 -4.34
N LYS A 119 -9.83 16.62 -4.79
CA LYS A 119 -11.00 16.30 -3.95
C LYS A 119 -10.89 14.90 -3.31
N LEU A 120 -10.45 13.91 -4.09
CA LEU A 120 -10.23 12.55 -3.61
C LEU A 120 -9.13 12.48 -2.54
N LEU A 121 -7.98 13.12 -2.78
CA LEU A 121 -6.86 13.18 -1.84
C LEU A 121 -7.21 13.91 -0.54
N LEU A 122 -8.09 14.89 -0.61
CA LEU A 122 -8.40 15.79 0.51
C LEU A 122 -9.62 15.34 1.29
N ASP A 123 -10.37 14.36 0.78
CA ASP A 123 -11.47 13.72 1.47
C ASP A 123 -10.95 12.78 2.58
N ASN A 124 -10.14 13.29 3.51
CA ASN A 124 -9.60 12.53 4.63
C ASN A 124 -9.41 13.40 5.87
N ARG A 125 -10.43 13.41 6.73
CA ARG A 125 -10.29 13.95 8.10
C ARG A 125 -9.62 12.88 8.97
N LEU A 126 -8.68 13.27 9.81
CA LEU A 126 -7.89 12.33 10.61
C LEU A 126 -8.78 11.45 11.49
N GLY A 127 -8.63 10.13 11.37
CA GLY A 127 -9.45 9.14 12.10
C GLY A 127 -10.91 9.05 11.65
N ARG A 128 -11.25 9.59 10.48
CA ARG A 128 -12.62 9.56 9.95
C ARG A 128 -13.09 8.16 9.59
N GLN A 129 -12.20 7.30 9.13
CA GLN A 129 -12.57 6.04 8.52
C GLN A 129 -11.83 4.88 9.16
N MET A 130 -12.56 4.04 9.90
CA MET A 130 -12.07 2.73 10.32
C MET A 130 -12.45 1.67 9.28
N PHE A 131 -11.58 0.70 9.08
CA PHE A 131 -11.78 -0.43 8.18
C PHE A 131 -10.89 -1.59 8.63
N ASP A 132 -11.44 -2.81 8.71
CA ASP A 132 -10.72 -4.03 9.08
C ASP A 132 -9.84 -3.90 10.35
N GLY A 133 -10.40 -3.26 11.38
CA GLY A 133 -9.70 -3.04 12.64
C GLY A 133 -8.61 -1.95 12.61
N GLY A 134 -8.36 -1.27 11.49
CA GLY A 134 -7.46 -0.12 11.42
C GLY A 134 -8.14 1.15 10.91
N TYR A 135 -7.33 2.17 10.63
CA TYR A 135 -7.76 3.40 9.98
C TYR A 135 -7.27 3.45 8.54
N VAL A 136 -8.10 3.94 7.63
CA VAL A 136 -7.74 4.09 6.22
C VAL A 136 -8.09 5.49 5.73
N HIS A 137 -7.51 5.86 4.60
CA HIS A 137 -7.83 7.13 3.96
C HIS A 137 -9.22 7.09 3.34
N HIS A 138 -10.12 7.98 3.78
CA HIS A 138 -11.53 7.92 3.42
C HIS A 138 -11.81 8.10 1.92
N GLY A 139 -11.22 9.12 1.28
CA GLY A 139 -11.38 9.36 -0.16
C GLY A 139 -10.85 8.22 -1.03
N LEU A 140 -9.66 7.70 -0.70
CA LEU A 140 -9.08 6.53 -1.38
C LEU A 140 -9.95 5.28 -1.22
N LEU A 141 -10.53 5.05 -0.03
CA LEU A 141 -11.43 3.92 0.21
C LEU A 141 -12.70 4.02 -0.63
N LYS A 142 -13.32 5.21 -0.69
CA LYS A 142 -14.49 5.44 -1.56
C LYS A 142 -14.17 5.19 -3.02
N SER A 143 -13.02 5.65 -3.47
CA SER A 143 -12.57 5.44 -4.84
C SER A 143 -12.38 3.96 -5.15
N ALA A 144 -11.77 3.21 -4.23
CA ALA A 144 -11.61 1.76 -4.33
C ALA A 144 -12.97 1.05 -4.42
N ALA A 145 -13.90 1.37 -3.52
CA ALA A 145 -15.26 0.82 -3.57
C ALA A 145 -15.98 1.14 -4.89
N TRP A 146 -15.81 2.37 -5.39
CA TRP A 146 -16.38 2.78 -6.67
C TRP A 146 -15.83 1.95 -7.84
N VAL A 147 -14.50 1.77 -7.93
CA VAL A 147 -13.88 0.94 -8.98
C VAL A 147 -14.39 -0.50 -8.94
N LEU A 148 -14.56 -1.09 -7.75
CA LEU A 148 -15.14 -2.44 -7.63
C LEU A 148 -16.60 -2.51 -8.09
N ASN A 149 -17.40 -1.48 -7.82
CA ASN A 149 -18.79 -1.42 -8.30
C ASN A 149 -18.87 -1.36 -9.84
N GLU A 150 -17.91 -0.73 -10.49
CA GLU A 150 -17.86 -0.63 -11.95
C GLU A 150 -17.23 -1.86 -12.61
N GLU A 151 -16.18 -2.43 -12.00
CA GLU A 151 -15.33 -3.41 -12.69
C GLU A 151 -15.39 -4.83 -12.12
N SER A 152 -16.10 -5.08 -11.01
CA SER A 152 -16.15 -6.43 -10.44
C SER A 152 -16.72 -7.48 -11.40
N GLU A 153 -17.68 -7.11 -12.24
CA GLU A 153 -18.19 -8.00 -13.29
C GLU A 153 -17.13 -8.30 -14.35
N THR A 154 -16.41 -7.27 -14.83
CA THR A 154 -15.30 -7.43 -15.78
C THR A 154 -14.21 -8.32 -15.21
N LEU A 155 -13.75 -8.04 -13.99
CA LEU A 155 -12.68 -8.77 -13.32
C LEU A 155 -13.09 -10.21 -13.00
N GLY A 156 -14.33 -10.42 -12.54
CA GLY A 156 -14.88 -11.75 -12.29
C GLY A 156 -14.99 -12.56 -13.57
N ARG A 157 -15.45 -11.97 -14.68
CA ARG A 157 -15.50 -12.65 -15.97
C ARG A 157 -14.10 -13.07 -16.45
N LEU A 158 -13.12 -12.17 -16.41
CA LEU A 158 -11.74 -12.49 -16.80
C LEU A 158 -11.15 -13.61 -15.93
N TRP A 159 -11.45 -13.61 -14.63
CA TRP A 159 -11.03 -14.66 -13.71
C TRP A 159 -11.59 -16.04 -14.08
N GLU A 160 -12.85 -16.11 -14.48
CA GLU A 160 -13.47 -17.35 -14.98
C GLU A 160 -12.91 -17.77 -16.34
N GLU A 161 -12.81 -16.83 -17.30
CA GLU A 161 -12.33 -17.09 -18.67
C GLU A 161 -10.87 -17.57 -18.71
N THR A 162 -10.06 -17.14 -17.73
CA THR A 162 -8.67 -17.58 -17.56
C THR A 162 -8.53 -18.91 -16.80
N GLY A 163 -9.64 -19.59 -16.52
CA GLY A 163 -9.64 -20.88 -15.83
C GLY A 163 -9.37 -20.79 -14.33
N ARG A 164 -9.50 -19.60 -13.72
CA ARG A 164 -9.21 -19.36 -12.31
C ARG A 164 -7.78 -19.67 -11.89
N GLU A 165 -6.83 -19.34 -12.77
CA GLU A 165 -5.41 -19.59 -12.49
C GLU A 165 -4.55 -18.32 -12.47
N TYR A 166 -5.07 -17.21 -12.99
CA TYR A 166 -4.33 -15.95 -13.10
C TYR A 166 -4.30 -15.19 -11.77
N LYS A 167 -3.18 -14.55 -11.42
CA LYS A 167 -3.17 -13.68 -10.25
C LYS A 167 -4.03 -12.44 -10.49
N MET A 168 -4.75 -11.99 -9.48
CA MET A 168 -5.44 -10.70 -9.49
C MET A 168 -4.49 -9.63 -8.95
N VAL A 169 -4.04 -8.72 -9.81
CA VAL A 169 -3.02 -7.72 -9.49
C VAL A 169 -3.59 -6.32 -9.53
N PHE A 170 -3.50 -5.60 -8.42
CA PHE A 170 -3.85 -4.18 -8.36
C PHE A 170 -2.58 -3.34 -8.29
N ALA A 171 -2.37 -2.47 -9.26
CA ALA A 171 -1.16 -1.65 -9.33
C ALA A 171 -1.54 -0.18 -9.41
N GLY A 172 -0.72 0.69 -8.84
CA GLY A 172 -0.93 2.11 -9.01
C GLY A 172 0.26 2.95 -8.60
N HIS A 173 0.31 4.17 -9.13
CA HIS A 173 1.34 5.15 -8.82
C HIS A 173 0.78 6.32 -8.01
N SER A 174 1.52 6.85 -7.04
CA SER A 174 1.17 8.07 -6.31
C SER A 174 -0.25 8.01 -5.74
N LEU A 175 -1.18 8.86 -6.17
CA LEU A 175 -2.61 8.78 -5.82
C LEU A 175 -3.23 7.40 -6.10
N GLY A 176 -3.02 6.84 -7.30
CA GLY A 176 -3.58 5.56 -7.72
C GLY A 176 -3.06 4.38 -6.91
N SER A 177 -1.84 4.48 -6.35
CA SER A 177 -1.27 3.44 -5.49
C SER A 177 -2.09 3.22 -4.21
N GLY A 178 -2.63 4.30 -3.63
CA GLY A 178 -3.42 4.24 -2.41
C GLY A 178 -4.80 3.63 -2.67
N VAL A 179 -5.38 3.92 -3.83
CA VAL A 179 -6.63 3.27 -4.29
C VAL A 179 -6.39 1.78 -4.55
N ALA A 180 -5.32 1.42 -5.29
CA ALA A 180 -4.95 0.03 -5.57
C ALA A 180 -4.68 -0.78 -4.28
N ALA A 181 -4.02 -0.18 -3.29
CA ALA A 181 -3.80 -0.82 -2.00
C ALA A 181 -5.12 -1.12 -1.28
N LEU A 182 -6.04 -0.15 -1.20
CA LEU A 182 -7.33 -0.35 -0.53
C LEU A 182 -8.27 -1.28 -1.30
N LEU A 183 -8.20 -1.27 -2.64
CA LEU A 183 -8.85 -2.30 -3.49
C LEU A 183 -8.41 -3.70 -3.08
N SER A 184 -7.10 -3.89 -2.95
CA SER A 184 -6.52 -5.19 -2.58
C SER A 184 -6.96 -5.65 -1.19
N VAL A 185 -7.03 -4.73 -0.23
CA VAL A 185 -7.55 -5.03 1.12
C VAL A 185 -9.02 -5.44 1.06
N ILE A 186 -9.86 -4.74 0.29
CA ILE A 186 -11.29 -5.10 0.15
C ILE A 186 -11.44 -6.49 -0.47
N VAL A 187 -10.75 -6.75 -1.58
CA VAL A 187 -10.84 -8.04 -2.29
C VAL A 187 -10.24 -9.19 -1.48
N ALA A 188 -9.17 -8.94 -0.72
CA ALA A 188 -8.58 -9.96 0.14
C ALA A 188 -9.49 -10.42 1.29
N ASN A 189 -10.41 -9.57 1.75
CA ASN A 189 -11.42 -9.95 2.75
C ASN A 189 -12.70 -10.50 2.14
N HIS A 190 -12.96 -10.21 0.86
CA HIS A 190 -14.24 -10.47 0.20
C HIS A 190 -14.06 -11.04 -1.22
N GLY A 191 -13.09 -11.93 -1.38
CA GLY A 191 -12.79 -12.58 -2.66
C GLY A 191 -13.97 -13.42 -3.17
N ASP A 192 -14.82 -13.92 -2.26
CA ASP A 192 -16.10 -14.58 -2.55
C ASP A 192 -17.01 -13.73 -3.45
N ARG A 193 -16.97 -12.41 -3.28
CA ARG A 193 -17.77 -11.46 -4.07
C ARG A 193 -17.16 -11.13 -5.44
N LEU A 194 -15.95 -11.62 -5.71
CA LEU A 194 -15.24 -11.47 -6.98
C LEU A 194 -14.86 -12.84 -7.57
N GLY A 195 -15.82 -13.77 -7.64
CA GLY A 195 -15.59 -15.09 -8.23
C GLY A 195 -14.80 -16.07 -7.36
N GLY A 196 -14.71 -15.81 -6.04
CA GLY A 196 -14.02 -16.69 -5.10
C GLY A 196 -12.50 -16.68 -5.20
N ILE A 197 -11.91 -15.57 -5.63
CA ILE A 197 -10.44 -15.47 -5.77
C ILE A 197 -9.77 -15.68 -4.41
N PRO A 198 -8.86 -16.65 -4.27
CA PRO A 198 -8.16 -16.88 -3.02
C PRO A 198 -7.16 -15.75 -2.73
N ARG A 199 -7.00 -15.39 -1.46
CA ARG A 199 -6.05 -14.36 -1.00
C ARG A 199 -4.63 -14.59 -1.53
N SER A 200 -4.21 -15.85 -1.63
CA SER A 200 -2.88 -16.24 -2.12
C SER A 200 -2.59 -15.82 -3.55
N LEU A 201 -3.61 -15.53 -4.37
CA LEU A 201 -3.49 -15.06 -5.75
C LEU A 201 -3.68 -13.54 -5.91
N ILE A 202 -3.94 -12.82 -4.83
CA ILE A 202 -4.07 -11.35 -4.85
C ILE A 202 -2.69 -10.74 -4.63
N ARG A 203 -2.31 -9.77 -5.47
CA ARG A 203 -1.08 -8.98 -5.29
C ARG A 203 -1.36 -7.51 -5.51
N CYS A 204 -0.60 -6.66 -4.82
CA CYS A 204 -0.63 -5.22 -5.00
C CYS A 204 0.76 -4.63 -5.12
N TYR A 205 0.92 -3.71 -6.08
CA TYR A 205 2.14 -2.94 -6.27
C TYR A 205 1.81 -1.45 -6.18
N ALA A 206 2.14 -0.86 -5.04
CA ALA A 206 1.93 0.53 -4.72
C ALA A 206 3.22 1.32 -4.99
N VAL A 207 3.33 1.90 -6.20
CA VAL A 207 4.52 2.64 -6.64
C VAL A 207 4.44 4.09 -6.16
N ALA A 208 5.51 4.60 -5.53
CA ALA A 208 5.55 5.92 -4.92
C ALA A 208 4.33 6.19 -4.01
N PRO A 209 4.09 5.35 -2.98
CA PRO A 209 2.77 5.23 -2.39
C PRO A 209 2.28 6.44 -1.62
N ALA A 210 1.00 6.76 -1.77
CA ALA A 210 0.29 7.60 -0.81
C ALA A 210 0.08 6.84 0.50
N ARG A 211 0.26 7.52 1.65
CA ARG A 211 -0.03 6.93 2.96
C ARG A 211 -1.54 6.72 3.11
N CYS A 212 -2.01 5.47 3.07
CA CYS A 212 -3.43 5.16 2.92
C CYS A 212 -4.03 4.29 4.04
N MET A 213 -3.23 3.72 4.93
CA MET A 213 -3.70 2.83 6.00
C MET A 213 -2.85 2.93 7.27
N SER A 214 -3.41 2.58 8.42
CA SER A 214 -2.72 2.55 9.71
C SER A 214 -1.67 1.44 9.75
N LEU A 215 -0.72 1.55 10.70
CA LEU A 215 0.44 0.65 10.75
C LEU A 215 0.04 -0.82 10.94
N ASN A 216 -0.98 -1.10 11.75
CA ASN A 216 -1.49 -2.47 11.91
C ASN A 216 -1.99 -3.07 10.59
N LEU A 217 -2.66 -2.28 9.73
CA LEU A 217 -3.09 -2.74 8.41
C LEU A 217 -1.89 -2.89 7.46
N ALA A 218 -0.96 -1.94 7.47
CA ALA A 218 0.24 -2.02 6.63
C ALA A 218 1.03 -3.31 6.92
N VAL A 219 1.14 -3.71 8.18
CA VAL A 219 1.77 -4.99 8.58
C VAL A 219 0.86 -6.18 8.25
N LYS A 220 -0.44 -6.12 8.56
CA LYS A 220 -1.40 -7.22 8.29
C LYS A 220 -1.42 -7.63 6.81
N TYR A 221 -1.30 -6.68 5.88
CA TYR A 221 -1.38 -6.91 4.45
C TYR A 221 -0.02 -6.94 3.73
N ALA A 222 1.08 -7.03 4.47
CA ALA A 222 2.43 -7.07 3.89
C ALA A 222 2.75 -8.35 3.10
N ASP A 223 1.91 -9.39 3.21
CA ASP A 223 1.95 -10.62 2.42
C ASP A 223 1.50 -10.40 0.96
N ILE A 224 0.55 -9.50 0.74
CA ILE A 224 -0.03 -9.24 -0.60
C ILE A 224 0.30 -7.86 -1.16
N ILE A 225 0.63 -6.87 -0.31
CA ILE A 225 0.93 -5.49 -0.74
C ILE A 225 2.43 -5.20 -0.68
N CYS A 226 2.97 -4.76 -1.82
CA CYS A 226 4.34 -4.30 -1.97
C CYS A 226 4.35 -2.82 -2.38
N SER A 227 4.97 -1.99 -1.56
CA SER A 227 5.26 -0.58 -1.85
C SER A 227 6.64 -0.44 -2.50
N VAL A 228 6.75 0.36 -3.56
CA VAL A 228 8.02 0.64 -4.24
C VAL A 228 8.36 2.12 -4.07
N VAL A 229 9.53 2.41 -3.52
CA VAL A 229 9.98 3.78 -3.27
C VAL A 229 11.37 3.98 -3.87
N LEU A 230 11.54 5.05 -4.64
CA LEU A 230 12.85 5.47 -5.12
C LEU A 230 13.42 6.54 -4.17
N GLN A 231 14.62 6.28 -3.68
CA GLN A 231 15.49 7.24 -3.01
C GLN A 231 14.77 8.22 -2.07
N ASP A 232 14.70 9.51 -2.38
CA ASP A 232 14.22 10.56 -1.48
C ASP A 232 12.75 10.94 -1.74
N ASP A 233 11.97 10.09 -2.42
CA ASP A 233 10.55 10.33 -2.67
C ASP A 233 9.81 10.79 -1.39
N PHE A 234 9.20 11.97 -1.48
CA PHE A 234 8.59 12.64 -0.34
C PHE A 234 7.26 12.01 0.08
N LEU A 235 6.51 11.40 -0.85
CA LEU A 235 5.10 11.08 -0.63
C LEU A 235 4.90 10.01 0.47
N PRO A 236 5.66 8.90 0.47
CA PRO A 236 5.54 7.86 1.50
C PRO A 236 5.93 8.34 2.89
N ARG A 237 6.75 9.40 2.96
CA ARG A 237 7.35 9.93 4.20
C ARG A 237 6.57 11.09 4.81
N THR A 238 5.74 11.78 4.03
CA THR A 238 5.23 13.09 4.45
C THR A 238 3.89 12.98 5.18
N PRO A 239 3.81 13.31 6.50
CA PRO A 239 2.57 13.34 7.30
C PRO A 239 1.58 14.42 6.85
N THR A 240 2.09 15.44 6.15
CA THR A 240 1.37 16.66 5.76
C THR A 240 0.19 16.36 4.83
N PRO A 241 -0.92 17.10 4.98
CA PRO A 241 -1.97 17.13 3.98
C PRO A 241 -1.37 17.36 2.59
N LEU A 242 -1.73 16.49 1.66
CA LEU A 242 -1.20 16.52 0.29
C LEU A 242 -1.56 17.81 -0.45
N GLU A 243 -2.61 18.49 0.03
CA GLU A 243 -3.03 19.83 -0.37
C GLU A 243 -1.89 20.84 -0.37
N ASP A 244 -1.13 20.89 0.73
CA ASP A 244 -0.07 21.87 0.90
C ASP A 244 1.11 21.52 -0.01
N ILE A 245 1.37 20.22 -0.18
CA ILE A 245 2.47 19.70 -1.03
C ILE A 245 2.19 20.03 -2.49
N PHE A 246 1.00 19.72 -3.00
CA PHE A 246 0.68 19.89 -4.41
C PHE A 246 0.35 21.35 -4.78
N LYS A 247 -0.19 22.16 -3.86
CA LYS A 247 -0.29 23.62 -4.04
C LYS A 247 1.08 24.32 -3.98
N SER A 248 2.02 23.77 -3.21
CA SER A 248 3.35 24.38 -3.01
C SER A 248 4.46 23.67 -3.78
N ILE A 249 4.19 22.97 -4.89
CA ILE A 249 5.24 22.25 -5.65
C ILE A 249 6.44 23.16 -5.96
N PHE A 250 6.18 24.44 -6.29
CA PHE A 250 7.21 25.43 -6.57
C PHE A 250 8.00 25.93 -5.33
N CYS A 251 7.51 25.68 -4.11
CA CYS A 251 8.23 25.89 -2.83
C CYS A 251 8.26 24.59 -1.99
N LEU A 252 8.24 23.42 -2.63
CA LEU A 252 8.24 22.13 -1.93
C LEU A 252 9.42 22.01 -0.97
N PRO A 253 10.65 22.47 -1.30
CA PRO A 253 11.75 22.51 -0.34
C PRO A 253 11.42 23.34 0.92
N CYS A 254 10.76 24.48 0.76
CA CYS A 254 10.35 25.36 1.86
C CYS A 254 9.31 24.67 2.75
N LEU A 255 8.31 24.04 2.13
CA LEU A 255 7.26 23.32 2.84
C LEU A 255 7.85 22.13 3.60
N LEU A 256 8.68 21.30 2.96
CA LEU A 256 9.32 20.17 3.60
C LEU A 256 10.20 20.62 4.77
N PHE A 257 10.89 21.75 4.65
CA PHE A 257 11.66 22.34 5.75
C PHE A 257 10.76 22.73 6.94
N LEU A 258 9.65 23.43 6.70
CA LEU A 258 8.68 23.80 7.74
C LEU A 258 8.04 22.57 8.42
N VAL A 259 7.67 21.56 7.63
CA VAL A 259 7.13 20.31 8.16
C VAL A 259 8.19 19.56 8.96
N CYS A 260 9.42 19.49 8.48
CA CYS A 260 10.54 18.86 9.18
C CYS A 260 10.84 19.53 10.53
N LEU A 261 10.76 20.86 10.59
CA LEU A 261 10.84 21.62 11.84
C LEU A 261 9.71 21.21 12.78
N ARG A 262 8.45 21.26 12.33
CA ARG A 262 7.30 20.84 13.14
C ARG A 262 7.45 19.42 13.66
N ASP A 263 7.84 18.48 12.79
CA ASP A 263 7.93 17.06 13.09
C ASP A 263 9.05 16.71 14.09
N THR A 264 10.04 17.59 14.24
CA THR A 264 11.10 17.46 15.25
C THR A 264 10.58 17.70 16.66
N PHE A 265 9.57 18.56 16.81
CA PHE A 265 9.00 18.87 18.13
C PHE A 265 7.89 17.89 18.56
N ILE A 266 7.59 16.87 17.74
CA ILE A 266 6.61 15.84 18.09
C ILE A 266 7.36 14.59 18.57
N PRO A 267 7.22 14.19 19.86
CA PRO A 267 7.87 13.00 20.39
C PRO A 267 7.44 11.73 19.65
N GLU A 268 8.38 10.80 19.38
CA GLU A 268 8.10 9.54 18.70
C GLU A 268 7.06 8.69 19.45
N GLY A 269 7.08 8.68 20.78
CA GLY A 269 6.07 7.98 21.59
C GLY A 269 4.65 8.52 21.38
N ARG A 270 4.48 9.81 21.07
CA ARG A 270 3.18 10.40 20.74
C ARG A 270 2.74 10.02 19.32
N LYS A 271 3.69 9.94 18.38
CA LYS A 271 3.47 9.46 17.00
C LYS A 271 3.02 8.00 16.96
N LEU A 272 3.64 7.15 17.79
CA LEU A 272 3.35 5.71 17.90
C LEU A 272 1.95 5.40 18.43
N ARG A 273 1.45 6.21 19.36
CA ARG A 273 0.17 5.98 20.04
C ARG A 273 -1.04 6.54 19.29
N ASP A 274 -0.87 7.27 18.18
CA ASP A 274 -2.00 7.75 17.39
C ASP A 274 -2.41 6.69 16.35
N PRO A 275 -3.50 5.92 16.56
CA PRO A 275 -3.94 4.89 15.64
C PRO A 275 -4.40 5.45 14.29
N ARG A 276 -4.70 6.76 14.23
CA ARG A 276 -5.27 7.43 13.07
C ARG A 276 -4.20 7.86 12.07
N ARG A 277 -2.92 7.70 12.41
CA ARG A 277 -1.81 8.02 11.52
C ARG A 277 -1.70 6.95 10.43
N LEU A 278 -1.66 7.41 9.18
CA LEU A 278 -1.54 6.56 8.01
C LEU A 278 -0.08 6.44 7.56
N TYR A 279 0.24 5.30 6.96
CA TYR A 279 1.57 4.88 6.52
C TYR A 279 1.51 4.33 5.09
N ALA A 280 2.68 4.15 4.48
CA ALA A 280 2.80 3.41 3.23
C ALA A 280 2.32 1.96 3.45
N PRO A 281 1.58 1.37 2.50
CA PRO A 281 0.96 0.08 2.70
C PRO A 281 1.95 -1.08 2.45
N GLY A 282 1.89 -2.11 3.28
CA GLY A 282 2.60 -3.36 3.03
C GLY A 282 4.12 -3.32 3.20
N ARG A 283 4.80 -4.29 2.58
CA ARG A 283 6.25 -4.41 2.52
C ARG A 283 6.84 -3.35 1.60
N ILE A 284 7.94 -2.71 1.99
CA ILE A 284 8.59 -1.69 1.16
C ILE A 284 9.79 -2.29 0.42
N TYR A 285 9.92 -1.97 -0.86
CA TYR A 285 11.11 -2.10 -1.68
C TYR A 285 11.65 -0.70 -1.94
N HIS A 286 12.80 -0.40 -1.34
CA HIS A 286 13.45 0.89 -1.43
C HIS A 286 14.64 0.80 -2.37
N ILE A 287 14.56 1.51 -3.50
CA ILE A 287 15.61 1.59 -4.52
C ILE A 287 16.55 2.71 -4.12
N VAL A 288 17.80 2.38 -3.84
CA VAL A 288 18.83 3.32 -3.39
C VAL A 288 19.89 3.51 -4.48
N GLU A 289 19.92 4.69 -5.09
CA GLU A 289 20.91 5.09 -6.12
C GLU A 289 21.81 6.27 -5.68
N ARG A 290 21.61 6.83 -4.48
CA ARG A 290 22.47 7.90 -3.90
C ARG A 290 22.81 7.68 -2.43
N LYS A 291 23.96 8.20 -1.99
CA LYS A 291 24.46 8.19 -0.59
C LYS A 291 25.00 9.58 -0.24
N PHE A 292 24.89 9.99 1.02
CA PHE A 292 25.38 11.29 1.50
C PHE A 292 26.89 11.45 1.22
N CYS A 293 27.33 12.67 0.87
CA CYS A 293 28.72 13.01 0.52
C CYS A 293 29.35 12.26 -0.67
N ARG A 294 28.58 11.55 -1.50
CA ARG A 294 29.06 11.00 -2.78
C ARG A 294 28.53 11.81 -3.95
N CYS A 295 29.44 12.22 -4.84
CA CYS A 295 29.09 12.85 -6.10
C CYS A 295 28.60 11.79 -7.10
N GLY A 296 27.37 11.95 -7.61
CA GLY A 296 26.82 11.11 -8.67
C GLY A 296 25.91 9.98 -8.19
N ARG A 297 25.25 9.32 -9.16
CA ARG A 297 24.44 8.12 -8.95
C ARG A 297 25.35 6.90 -8.95
N PHE A 298 25.06 5.93 -8.11
CA PHE A 298 25.74 4.63 -8.13
C PHE A 298 24.77 3.53 -8.58
N PRO A 299 25.26 2.32 -8.94
CA PRO A 299 24.39 1.22 -9.33
C PRO A 299 23.29 0.98 -8.28
N PRO A 300 22.00 0.99 -8.65
CA PRO A 300 20.92 0.99 -7.68
C PRO A 300 20.90 -0.31 -6.85
N GLU A 301 20.83 -0.16 -5.53
CA GLU A 301 20.64 -1.24 -4.56
C GLU A 301 19.15 -1.32 -4.19
N VAL A 302 18.53 -2.51 -4.22
CA VAL A 302 17.15 -2.69 -3.72
C VAL A 302 17.19 -3.28 -2.32
N ARG A 303 16.60 -2.59 -1.35
CA ARG A 303 16.47 -3.04 0.03
C ARG A 303 15.02 -3.23 0.40
N THR A 304 14.70 -4.24 1.20
CA THR A 304 13.31 -4.55 1.55
C THR A 304 13.10 -4.89 3.00
N ALA A 305 11.99 -4.40 3.57
CA ALA A 305 11.53 -4.76 4.91
C ALA A 305 10.04 -4.42 5.07
N ILE A 306 9.46 -4.88 6.18
CA ILE A 306 8.18 -4.42 6.69
C ILE A 306 8.48 -3.44 7.82
N PRO A 307 8.40 -2.11 7.58
CA PRO A 307 8.91 -1.12 8.53
C PRO A 307 7.97 -0.95 9.72
N VAL A 308 8.18 -1.75 10.76
CA VAL A 308 7.54 -1.58 12.08
C VAL A 308 8.30 -0.56 12.92
N ASP A 309 9.62 -0.76 13.01
CA ASP A 309 10.57 0.18 13.60
C ASP A 309 11.04 1.19 12.54
N GLY A 310 11.23 2.46 12.91
CA GLY A 310 11.61 3.54 11.98
C GLY A 310 10.50 4.00 11.01
N ARG A 311 9.55 3.13 10.63
CA ARG A 311 8.28 3.42 9.92
C ARG A 311 8.40 4.15 8.57
N PHE A 312 9.61 4.33 8.06
CA PHE A 312 9.89 5.02 6.79
C PHE A 312 9.19 6.39 6.70
N GLU A 313 9.22 7.15 7.80
CA GLU A 313 8.45 8.39 7.98
C GLU A 313 9.33 9.64 8.11
N HIS A 314 10.66 9.48 7.97
CA HIS A 314 11.58 10.61 8.09
C HIS A 314 11.53 11.45 6.82
N ILE A 315 11.12 12.71 6.97
CA ILE A 315 11.12 13.65 5.86
C ILE A 315 12.57 13.93 5.45
N VAL A 316 12.87 13.67 4.18
CA VAL A 316 14.16 13.95 3.55
C VAL A 316 14.06 15.29 2.81
N LEU A 317 14.97 16.21 3.12
CA LEU A 317 15.06 17.50 2.41
C LEU A 317 15.95 17.34 1.19
N SER A 318 15.36 16.98 0.05
CA SER A 318 16.08 16.71 -1.20
C SER A 318 15.49 17.53 -2.34
N SER A 319 16.37 18.12 -3.17
CA SER A 319 15.97 18.76 -4.43
C SER A 319 15.45 17.75 -5.47
N ASN A 320 15.74 16.46 -5.26
CA ASN A 320 15.35 15.38 -6.16
C ASN A 320 14.02 14.73 -5.77
N ALA A 321 13.40 15.14 -4.67
CA ALA A 321 12.21 14.48 -4.12
C ALA A 321 11.06 14.34 -5.15
N THR A 322 10.83 15.35 -5.99
CA THR A 322 9.82 15.29 -7.06
C THR A 322 10.24 14.38 -8.21
N SER A 323 11.53 14.36 -8.56
CA SER A 323 12.05 13.46 -9.59
C SER A 323 11.99 12.01 -9.15
N ASP A 324 12.31 11.75 -7.87
CA ASP A 324 12.25 10.42 -7.25
C ASP A 324 10.82 9.91 -7.11
N HIS A 325 9.86 10.83 -7.00
CA HIS A 325 8.43 10.51 -7.05
C HIS A 325 7.95 10.12 -8.45
N ALA A 326 8.63 10.54 -9.52
CA ALA A 326 8.12 10.34 -10.87
C ALA A 326 8.35 8.90 -11.35
N ILE A 327 7.25 8.22 -11.70
CA ILE A 327 7.26 6.83 -12.17
C ILE A 327 8.26 6.52 -13.29
N LEU A 328 8.57 7.47 -14.17
CA LEU A 328 9.58 7.27 -15.23
C LEU A 328 10.97 7.01 -14.66
N TRP A 329 11.35 7.72 -13.60
CA TRP A 329 12.62 7.49 -12.92
C TRP A 329 12.58 6.19 -12.12
N ILE A 330 11.44 5.90 -11.48
CA ILE A 330 11.25 4.65 -10.72
C ILE A 330 11.39 3.43 -11.64
N GLU A 331 10.74 3.43 -12.81
CA GLU A 331 10.86 2.35 -13.79
C GLU A 331 12.30 2.17 -14.25
N ARG A 332 12.97 3.27 -14.61
CA ARG A 332 14.35 3.23 -15.13
C ARG A 332 15.33 2.68 -14.10
N GLU A 333 15.24 3.13 -12.86
CA GLU A 333 16.13 2.64 -11.80
C GLU A 333 15.75 1.24 -11.34
N ALA A 334 14.45 0.87 -11.36
CA ALA A 334 14.01 -0.49 -11.08
C ALA A 334 14.53 -1.49 -12.13
N GLU A 335 14.48 -1.15 -13.42
CA GLU A 335 14.99 -2.01 -14.50
C GLU A 335 16.50 -2.26 -14.35
N LYS A 336 17.29 -1.20 -14.12
CA LYS A 336 18.73 -1.34 -13.84
C LYS A 336 18.99 -2.20 -12.60
N ALA A 337 18.25 -1.96 -11.53
CA ALA A 337 18.44 -2.70 -10.29
C ALA A 337 18.11 -4.20 -10.48
N LEU A 338 17.06 -4.51 -11.24
CA LEU A 338 16.70 -5.89 -11.58
C LEU A 338 17.79 -6.58 -12.40
N GLN A 339 18.40 -5.88 -13.36
CA GLN A 339 19.51 -6.44 -14.14
C GLN A 339 20.71 -6.77 -13.26
N ILE A 340 21.10 -5.85 -12.37
CA ILE A 340 22.20 -6.07 -11.41
C ILE A 340 21.88 -7.26 -10.48
N LEU A 341 20.67 -7.35 -9.94
CA LEU A 341 20.26 -8.48 -9.11
C LEU A 341 20.34 -9.81 -9.87
N LYS A 342 19.92 -9.84 -11.14
CA LYS A 342 20.03 -11.03 -12.01
C LYS A 342 21.47 -11.42 -12.32
N GLU A 343 22.39 -10.47 -12.39
CA GLU A 343 23.82 -10.73 -12.58
C GLU A 343 24.45 -11.33 -11.32
N LEU A 344 24.17 -10.75 -10.15
CA LEU A 344 24.64 -11.26 -8.85
C LEU A 344 24.15 -12.68 -8.57
N ASP A 345 22.90 -13.01 -8.93
CA ASP A 345 22.33 -14.35 -8.81
C ASP A 345 23.02 -15.37 -9.73
N LYS A 346 23.56 -14.94 -10.89
CA LYS A 346 24.31 -15.83 -11.81
C LYS A 346 25.73 -16.12 -11.32
N GLU A 347 26.34 -15.16 -10.63
CA GLU A 347 27.70 -15.28 -10.10
C GLU A 347 27.79 -16.14 -8.82
N THR A 348 26.66 -16.60 -8.26
CA THR A 348 26.59 -17.50 -7.10
C THR A 348 26.21 -18.95 -7.50
N PRO A 349 27.11 -19.74 -8.13
CA PRO A 349 26.76 -21.00 -8.79
C PRO A 349 26.62 -22.23 -7.87
N MET A 350 26.65 -22.11 -6.53
CA MET A 350 26.78 -23.28 -5.64
C MET A 350 25.45 -23.90 -5.19
N THR A 351 24.28 -23.39 -5.61
CA THR A 351 22.97 -23.94 -5.19
C THR A 351 21.94 -23.90 -6.33
N PRO A 352 21.12 -24.95 -6.51
CA PRO A 352 20.05 -24.94 -7.50
C PRO A 352 19.04 -23.78 -7.24
N PRO A 353 18.64 -23.00 -8.27
CA PRO A 353 17.77 -21.82 -8.10
C PRO A 353 16.42 -22.11 -7.43
N LYS A 354 15.90 -23.33 -7.57
CA LYS A 354 14.63 -23.75 -6.95
C LYS A 354 14.71 -23.80 -5.42
N VAL A 355 15.86 -24.22 -4.88
CA VAL A 355 16.08 -24.33 -3.42
C VAL A 355 16.18 -22.93 -2.82
N GLN A 356 16.97 -22.05 -3.43
CA GLN A 356 17.09 -20.64 -2.99
C GLN A 356 15.75 -19.90 -3.01
N LYS A 357 14.92 -20.11 -4.05
CA LYS A 357 13.56 -19.51 -4.12
C LYS A 357 12.63 -20.02 -3.02
N LEU A 358 12.73 -21.30 -2.64
CA LEU A 358 11.95 -21.85 -1.55
C LEU A 358 12.38 -21.25 -0.21
N ASP A 359 13.69 -21.26 0.06
CA ASP A 359 14.27 -20.71 1.29
C ASP A 359 13.92 -19.22 1.47
N ARG A 360 13.95 -18.46 0.38
CA ARG A 360 13.59 -17.04 0.42
C ARG A 360 12.11 -16.81 0.70
N LYS A 361 11.19 -17.60 0.12
CA LYS A 361 9.76 -17.52 0.45
C LYS A 361 9.49 -17.80 1.92
N VAL A 362 10.10 -18.86 2.46
CA VAL A 362 10.03 -19.18 3.91
C VAL A 362 10.58 -18.02 4.74
N THR A 363 11.65 -17.38 4.28
CA THR A 363 12.23 -16.20 4.94
C THR A 363 11.26 -15.01 4.93
N LEU A 364 10.57 -14.74 3.82
CA LEU A 364 9.57 -13.65 3.75
C LEU A 364 8.38 -13.87 4.68
N GLU A 365 7.88 -15.10 4.76
CA GLU A 365 6.79 -15.49 5.68
C GLU A 365 7.23 -15.32 7.13
N LYS A 366 8.47 -15.72 7.45
CA LYS A 366 9.07 -15.49 8.77
C LYS A 366 9.21 -14.00 9.09
N GLU A 367 9.77 -13.21 8.18
CA GLU A 367 9.90 -11.75 8.33
C GLU A 367 8.53 -11.07 8.57
N HIS A 368 7.48 -11.57 7.91
CA HIS A 368 6.11 -11.07 8.11
C HIS A 368 5.57 -11.43 9.49
N LYS A 369 5.76 -12.68 9.94
CA LYS A 369 5.40 -13.10 11.29
C LYS A 369 6.14 -12.28 12.35
N ASP A 370 7.45 -12.11 12.20
CA ASP A 370 8.28 -11.31 13.10
C ASP A 370 7.79 -9.85 13.16
N ALA A 371 7.38 -9.27 12.02
CA ALA A 371 6.82 -7.93 11.97
C ALA A 371 5.46 -7.81 12.70
N LEU A 372 4.59 -8.84 12.59
CA LEU A 372 3.32 -8.89 13.33
C LEU A 372 3.57 -8.97 14.85
N GLU A 373 4.46 -9.85 15.29
CA GLU A 373 4.84 -9.99 16.70
C GLU A 373 5.47 -8.70 17.24
N ARG A 374 6.35 -8.07 16.44
CA ARG A 374 6.95 -6.78 16.79
C ARG A 374 5.89 -5.69 16.92
N ALA A 375 4.91 -5.64 16.02
CA ALA A 375 3.81 -4.68 16.08
C ALA A 375 2.97 -4.83 17.36
N ILE A 376 2.71 -6.07 17.78
CA ILE A 376 2.03 -6.38 19.06
C ILE A 376 2.90 -5.92 20.24
N SER A 377 4.21 -6.19 20.23
CA SER A 377 5.13 -5.79 21.31
C SER A 377 5.21 -4.27 21.52
N LEU A 378 4.99 -3.49 20.47
CA LEU A 378 4.97 -2.02 20.51
C LEU A 378 3.61 -1.45 20.95
N ASN A 379 2.64 -2.30 21.30
CA ASN A 379 1.27 -1.93 21.63
C ASN A 379 0.62 -1.09 20.53
N ILE A 380 0.87 -1.43 19.27
CA ILE A 380 0.18 -0.78 18.14
C ILE A 380 -1.31 -1.10 18.27
N PRO A 381 -2.20 -0.08 18.31
CA PRO A 381 -3.62 -0.33 18.48
C PRO A 381 -4.17 -1.26 17.40
N HIS A 382 -4.99 -2.22 17.82
CA HIS A 382 -5.63 -3.20 16.94
C HIS A 382 -4.67 -4.10 16.14
N ALA A 383 -3.43 -4.29 16.63
CA ALA A 383 -2.50 -5.27 16.09
C ALA A 383 -2.83 -6.74 16.47
N VAL A 384 -3.77 -6.95 17.41
CA VAL A 384 -4.24 -8.29 17.79
C VAL A 384 -5.27 -8.76 16.76
N THR A 385 -4.93 -9.81 16.01
CA THR A 385 -5.87 -10.56 15.17
C THR A 385 -6.87 -11.32 16.07
N SER A 386 -8.15 -11.30 15.72
CA SER A 386 -9.15 -12.15 16.37
C SER A 386 -8.83 -13.63 16.11
N PRO A 387 -9.17 -14.56 17.03
CA PRO A 387 -8.71 -15.95 16.99
C PRO A 387 -9.29 -16.83 15.87
N GLU A 388 -10.11 -16.28 14.98
CA GLU A 388 -10.89 -17.11 14.02
C GLU A 388 -10.09 -17.57 12.79
N GLU A 389 -8.83 -17.16 12.63
CA GLU A 389 -7.99 -17.60 11.50
C GLU A 389 -6.88 -18.59 11.88
N SER A 390 -6.74 -18.97 13.16
CA SER A 390 -5.70 -19.91 13.62
C SER A 390 -6.15 -21.38 13.71
N SER A 391 -7.36 -21.74 13.24
CA SER A 391 -7.92 -23.09 13.40
C SER A 391 -7.76 -24.03 12.18
N LEU A 392 -7.02 -23.66 11.13
CA LEU A 392 -6.82 -24.52 9.95
C LEU A 392 -5.44 -25.21 9.88
N ALA A 393 -4.69 -25.27 10.97
CA ALA A 393 -3.44 -26.00 11.03
C ALA A 393 -3.40 -26.98 12.22
N GLY A 394 -3.83 -28.21 11.95
CA GLY A 394 -3.36 -29.42 12.63
C GLY A 394 -4.16 -29.89 13.84
N THR A 395 -4.96 -30.95 13.66
CA THR A 395 -4.79 -32.20 14.45
C THR A 395 -5.50 -33.35 13.73
N GLU A 396 -4.74 -34.40 13.37
CA GLU A 396 -5.29 -35.72 13.06
C GLU A 396 -5.25 -36.62 14.30
N GLU A 397 -6.22 -37.53 14.33
CA GLU A 397 -6.38 -38.77 15.10
C GLU A 397 -6.82 -38.74 16.59
N GLY A 398 -8.06 -39.22 16.79
CA GLY A 398 -8.34 -40.30 17.75
C GLY A 398 -9.23 -39.97 18.95
N SER A 399 -10.56 -40.15 18.82
CA SER A 399 -11.34 -41.04 19.71
C SER A 399 -12.85 -40.91 19.46
N SER A 400 -13.46 -42.08 19.36
CA SER A 400 -14.86 -42.43 19.20
C SER A 400 -15.83 -41.73 20.18
N GLY A 401 -17.05 -41.46 19.70
CA GLY A 401 -18.21 -41.11 20.52
C GLY A 401 -19.40 -40.70 19.67
N ASP A 402 -20.37 -41.61 19.51
CA ASP A 402 -21.67 -41.42 18.87
C ASP A 402 -22.39 -40.12 19.32
N ILE A 403 -23.25 -39.56 18.45
CA ILE A 403 -24.69 -39.35 18.73
C ILE A 403 -25.39 -38.71 17.50
N SER A 404 -26.29 -39.54 16.95
CA SER A 404 -27.55 -39.32 16.22
C SER A 404 -27.78 -38.08 15.33
N VAL A 405 -28.01 -38.43 14.06
CA VAL A 405 -28.80 -37.75 13.03
C VAL A 405 -30.24 -37.49 13.49
N GLU A 406 -30.75 -36.27 13.29
CA GLU A 406 -32.19 -36.03 13.08
C GLU A 406 -32.42 -35.17 11.84
N ASN A 407 -33.07 -35.80 10.86
CA ASN A 407 -33.64 -35.22 9.66
C ASN A 407 -34.84 -34.32 10.00
N ARG A 408 -34.91 -33.14 9.39
CA ARG A 408 -36.19 -32.51 9.05
C ARG A 408 -36.18 -32.06 7.59
N THR A 409 -36.69 -32.95 6.76
CA THR A 409 -37.32 -32.67 5.46
C THR A 409 -38.50 -31.71 5.63
N GLU A 410 -38.60 -30.70 4.76
CA GLU A 410 -39.89 -30.21 4.30
C GLU A 410 -39.78 -29.61 2.88
N ASN A 411 -40.32 -30.42 1.96
CA ASN A 411 -41.02 -30.14 0.70
C ASN A 411 -40.50 -29.09 -0.31
N THR A 412 -40.05 -29.70 -1.42
CA THR A 412 -40.12 -29.25 -2.80
C THR A 412 -41.50 -28.73 -3.23
N ASP A 413 -41.50 -27.65 -4.02
CA ASP A 413 -42.47 -27.46 -5.10
C ASP A 413 -41.74 -27.15 -6.41
N HIS A 414 -42.06 -27.95 -7.43
CA HIS A 414 -41.52 -27.90 -8.78
C HIS A 414 -42.21 -26.80 -9.60
N SER A 415 -41.42 -26.02 -10.34
CA SER A 415 -41.85 -25.38 -11.58
C SER A 415 -40.70 -25.43 -12.58
N SER A 416 -40.92 -26.16 -13.67
CA SER A 416 -40.01 -26.39 -14.78
C SER A 416 -40.06 -25.25 -15.80
N GLY A 417 -38.91 -24.67 -16.12
CA GLY A 417 -38.70 -23.82 -17.30
C GLY A 417 -37.26 -23.96 -17.80
N LYS A 418 -37.08 -24.49 -19.00
CA LYS A 418 -35.80 -24.59 -19.72
C LYS A 418 -35.34 -23.21 -20.19
N GLY A 419 -34.05 -22.91 -20.05
CA GLY A 419 -33.37 -21.85 -20.82
C GLY A 419 -32.25 -21.14 -20.06
N GLU A 420 -31.03 -21.25 -20.58
CA GLU A 420 -29.84 -20.40 -20.35
C GLU A 420 -29.28 -20.32 -18.92
N SER A 421 -28.10 -20.93 -18.71
CA SER A 421 -27.25 -20.64 -17.54
C SER A 421 -26.57 -19.26 -17.71
N ALA A 422 -27.35 -18.20 -17.61
CA ALA A 422 -26.85 -16.87 -17.33
C ALA A 422 -26.51 -16.79 -15.83
N TYR A 423 -25.22 -16.75 -15.51
CA TYR A 423 -24.74 -16.46 -14.16
C TYR A 423 -25.08 -15.00 -13.82
N ARG A 424 -26.34 -14.73 -13.44
CA ARG A 424 -26.73 -13.46 -12.84
C ARG A 424 -26.48 -13.54 -11.35
N ASN A 425 -25.21 -13.37 -10.95
CA ASN A 425 -24.95 -12.96 -9.58
C ASN A 425 -25.60 -11.58 -9.39
N PRO A 426 -26.47 -11.38 -8.37
CA PRO A 426 -27.03 -10.06 -8.11
C PRO A 426 -25.87 -9.07 -7.97
N LYS A 427 -25.91 -7.96 -8.73
CA LYS A 427 -24.82 -6.97 -8.82
C LYS A 427 -24.35 -6.59 -7.42
N THR A 428 -23.16 -7.05 -7.03
CA THR A 428 -22.61 -6.80 -5.70
C THR A 428 -22.43 -5.29 -5.51
N ASN A 429 -23.12 -4.72 -4.53
CA ASN A 429 -22.87 -3.35 -4.09
C ASN A 429 -21.70 -3.35 -3.10
N TRP A 430 -20.51 -2.99 -3.57
CA TRP A 430 -19.30 -2.93 -2.75
C TRP A 430 -19.34 -1.80 -1.72
N ASN A 431 -20.21 -0.79 -1.89
CA ASN A 431 -20.40 0.22 -0.86
C ASN A 431 -21.04 -0.41 0.38
N GLU A 432 -22.00 -1.32 0.22
CA GLU A 432 -22.60 -2.04 1.35
C GLU A 432 -21.61 -2.96 2.04
N VAL A 433 -20.68 -3.57 1.30
CA VAL A 433 -19.59 -4.39 1.87
C VAL A 433 -18.71 -3.53 2.75
N VAL A 434 -18.25 -2.40 2.21
CA VAL A 434 -17.42 -1.44 2.94
C VAL A 434 -18.19 -0.87 4.15
N GLU A 435 -19.49 -0.61 4.01
CA GLU A 435 -20.36 -0.14 5.09
C GLU A 435 -20.56 -1.17 6.22
N LYS A 436 -20.68 -2.46 5.89
CA LYS A 436 -20.81 -3.54 6.88
C LYS A 436 -19.52 -3.76 7.68
N LEU A 437 -18.36 -3.42 7.12
CA LEU A 437 -17.06 -3.47 7.80
C LEU A 437 -16.82 -2.27 8.74
N PHE A 438 -17.73 -1.31 8.80
CA PHE A 438 -17.68 -0.25 9.80
C PHE A 438 -18.20 -0.79 11.13
N LYS A 439 -17.38 -0.67 12.19
CA LYS A 439 -17.89 -0.87 13.56
C LYS A 439 -18.99 0.17 13.81
N LYS A 440 -20.25 -0.27 13.84
CA LYS A 440 -21.34 0.46 14.47
C LYS A 440 -21.24 0.19 15.97
N ASN A 441 -21.18 1.25 16.77
CA ASN A 441 -21.38 1.14 18.21
C ASN A 441 -22.84 0.69 18.47
N ASP A 442 -23.14 0.14 19.64
CA ASP A 442 -24.44 -0.46 20.03
C ASP A 442 -25.68 0.47 19.90
N SER A 443 -25.51 1.73 19.50
CA SER A 443 -26.59 2.70 19.27
C SER A 443 -26.68 3.26 17.85
N GLY A 444 -25.90 2.75 16.89
CA GLY A 444 -26.03 3.12 15.47
C GLY A 444 -25.69 4.57 15.11
N LYS A 445 -25.11 5.37 16.03
CA LYS A 445 -24.65 6.75 15.78
C LYS A 445 -23.12 6.85 15.76
N MET A 446 -22.58 7.64 14.82
CA MET A 446 -21.18 8.09 14.83
C MET A 446 -20.95 9.03 16.01
N VAL A 447 -20.12 8.66 16.98
CA VAL A 447 -19.73 9.55 18.08
C VAL A 447 -18.22 9.64 18.19
N LEU A 448 -17.70 10.86 18.05
CA LEU A 448 -16.38 11.26 18.51
C LEU A 448 -16.33 11.08 20.04
N LYS A 449 -15.45 10.21 20.55
CA LYS A 449 -15.06 10.28 21.97
C LYS A 449 -14.35 11.63 22.18
N LYS A 450 -15.06 12.62 22.75
CA LYS A 450 -14.41 13.75 23.43
C LYS A 450 -13.52 13.15 24.51
N GLY A 451 -12.24 13.50 24.49
CA GLY A 451 -11.29 13.11 25.53
C GLY A 451 -11.77 13.64 26.88
N ILE A 452 -11.67 12.79 27.89
CA ILE A 452 -11.85 13.15 29.29
C ILE A 452 -10.65 14.01 29.68
N SER A 453 -10.82 15.32 29.66
CA SER A 453 -10.00 16.28 30.39
C SER A 453 -10.79 17.58 30.47
N ASP A 454 -11.81 17.62 31.33
CA ASP A 454 -12.43 18.85 31.86
C ASP A 454 -13.39 18.42 32.98
N SER A 455 -12.84 18.01 34.13
CA SER A 455 -13.60 17.84 35.37
C SER A 455 -12.67 17.75 36.59
N VAL A 456 -11.82 18.76 36.81
CA VAL A 456 -11.30 19.10 38.15
C VAL A 456 -11.08 20.61 38.20
N ALA A 457 -12.17 21.37 38.29
CA ALA A 457 -12.15 22.76 38.74
C ALA A 457 -13.56 23.13 39.21
N GLU A 458 -14.03 22.47 40.26
CA GLU A 458 -15.04 22.98 41.18
C GLU A 458 -15.13 22.00 42.35
N ASN A 459 -14.96 22.53 43.56
CA ASN A 459 -14.92 21.89 44.89
C ASN A 459 -13.53 21.68 45.50
N CYS A 460 -12.93 22.79 45.94
CA CYS A 460 -12.56 22.97 47.36
C CYS A 460 -12.23 24.44 47.61
N SER A 461 -12.61 24.89 48.80
CA SER A 461 -12.66 26.24 49.35
C SER A 461 -11.37 27.04 49.30
#